data_AF-A0A6S6T1V6-F1
#
_entry.id   AF-A0A6S6T1V6-F1
#
_cell.length_a   1.000
_cell.length_b   1.000
_cell.length_c   1.000
_cell.angle_alpha   90.00
_cell.angle_beta   90.00
_cell.angle_gamma   90.00
#
_symmetry.space_group_name_H-M   'P 1'
#
loop_
_entity.id
_entity.type
_entity.pdbx_description
1 polymer ?
#
loop_
_entity_poly.entity_id
_entity_poly.type
_entity_poly.pdbx_seq_one_letter_code
_entity_poly.pdbx_strand_id
1 'polypeptide(L)' 'MKQRDEYNIESKTHNPRAINLVCDATFYGKKKDKLGTLVFKDVESKEILIWKHIESETVEDYRYLKEELYNLG' A
#
# COMPACT_ATOMS: atom_id res chain seq x y z
N MET A 1 22.80 -16.31 -17.51
CA MET A 1 21.43 -15.79 -17.37
C MET A 1 20.97 -16.15 -15.97
N LYS A 2 20.93 -15.22 -15.00
CA LYS A 2 20.52 -15.52 -13.63
C LYS A 2 18.98 -15.58 -13.61
N GLN A 3 18.45 -16.78 -13.40
CA GLN A 3 17.04 -17.03 -13.14
C GLN A 3 16.68 -16.25 -11.86
N ARG A 4 15.59 -15.46 -11.87
CA ARG A 4 15.09 -14.88 -10.63
C ARG A 4 14.57 -16.06 -9.81
N ASP A 5 15.11 -16.24 -8.60
CA ASP A 5 14.59 -17.22 -7.67
C ASP A 5 13.08 -16.99 -7.51
N GLU A 6 12.30 -18.06 -7.53
CA GLU A 6 10.85 -18.02 -7.43
C GLU A 6 10.45 -17.46 -6.05
N TYR A 7 10.15 -16.16 -6.00
CA TYR A 7 9.84 -15.46 -4.75
C TYR A 7 8.41 -15.82 -4.32
N ASN A 8 8.30 -16.74 -3.37
CA ASN A 8 7.03 -17.12 -2.76
C ASN A 8 6.57 -16.00 -1.81
N ILE A 9 5.55 -15.25 -2.24
CA ILE A 9 4.90 -14.23 -1.40
C ILE A 9 3.83 -14.94 -0.58
N GLU A 10 4.01 -15.01 0.74
CA GLU A 10 2.94 -15.44 1.63
C GLU A 10 1.76 -14.47 1.52
N SER A 11 0.56 -15.02 1.26
CA SER A 11 -0.66 -14.23 1.21
C SER A 11 -0.93 -13.59 2.57
N LYS A 12 -1.17 -12.28 2.58
CA LYS A 12 -1.46 -11.56 3.81
C LYS A 12 -2.88 -11.87 4.30
N THR A 13 -3.03 -12.35 5.52
CA THR A 13 -4.34 -12.53 6.17
C THR A 13 -4.80 -11.23 6.82
N HIS A 14 -5.99 -10.76 6.45
CA HIS A 14 -6.62 -9.57 7.03
C HIS A 14 -7.56 -9.97 8.16
N ASN A 15 -7.45 -9.28 9.29
CA ASN A 15 -8.28 -9.52 10.47
C ASN A 15 -9.09 -8.24 10.79
N PRO A 16 -10.42 -8.25 10.58
CA PRO A 16 -11.31 -7.13 10.88
C PRO A 16 -11.11 -6.61 12.31
N ARG A 17 -10.77 -5.32 12.47
CA ARG A 17 -10.65 -4.67 13.78
C ARG A 17 -10.75 -3.15 13.68
N ALA A 18 -10.97 -2.50 14.82
CA ALA A 18 -10.77 -1.06 14.93
C ALA A 18 -9.28 -0.72 14.78
N ILE A 19 -8.98 0.31 13.99
CA ILE A 19 -7.62 0.74 13.67
C ILE A 19 -7.50 2.26 13.75
N ASN A 20 -6.30 2.75 14.02
CA ASN A 20 -5.95 4.16 13.86
C ASN A 20 -5.20 4.34 12.55
N LEU A 21 -5.95 4.61 11.49
CA LEU A 21 -5.45 4.65 10.12
C LEU A 21 -4.67 5.96 9.84
N VAL A 22 -3.45 5.80 9.34
CA VAL A 22 -2.66 6.87 8.70
C VAL A 22 -2.40 6.47 7.25
N CYS A 23 -2.57 7.45 6.36
CA CYS A 23 -2.34 7.29 4.93
C CYS A 23 -1.26 8.29 4.50
N ASP A 24 -0.26 7.84 3.74
CA ASP A 24 0.81 8.69 3.24
C ASP A 24 1.29 8.24 1.86
N ALA A 25 1.63 9.20 1.01
CA ALA A 25 2.20 8.98 -0.31
C ALA A 25 3.70 9.33 -0.30
N THR A 26 4.54 8.32 -0.47
CA THR A 26 6.00 8.52 -0.56
C THR A 26 6.46 8.38 -2.01
N PHE A 27 7.09 9.43 -2.54
CA PHE A 27 7.71 9.43 -3.86
C PHE A 27 9.21 9.19 -3.77
N TYR A 28 9.74 8.41 -4.72
CA TYR A 28 11.15 8.07 -4.80
C TYR A 28 11.66 8.12 -6.25
N GLY A 29 12.98 8.13 -6.42
CA GLY A 29 13.61 8.31 -7.73
C GLY A 29 13.60 9.76 -8.22
N LYS A 30 13.83 9.98 -9.52
CA LYS A 30 13.79 11.32 -10.11
C LYS A 30 12.35 11.69 -10.45
N LYS A 31 12.05 12.99 -10.48
CA LYS A 31 10.71 13.51 -10.83
C LYS A 31 10.14 12.94 -12.15
N LYS A 32 11.01 12.61 -13.11
CA LYS A 32 10.61 12.01 -14.40
C LYS A 32 10.19 10.54 -14.31
N ASP A 33 10.63 9.84 -13.27
CA ASP A 33 10.42 8.39 -13.13
C ASP A 33 9.02 8.08 -12.56
N LYS A 34 8.35 9.08 -11.96
CA LYS A 34 6.98 9.00 -11.42
C LYS A 34 6.76 7.77 -10.51
N LEU A 35 7.73 7.48 -9.65
CA LEU A 35 7.64 6.35 -8.74
C LEU A 35 7.13 6.83 -7.38
N GLY A 36 5.85 6.56 -7.11
CA GLY A 36 5.24 6.80 -5.81
C GLY A 36 4.60 5.53 -5.27
N THR A 37 4.50 5.46 -3.95
CA THR A 37 3.72 4.43 -3.26
C THR A 37 2.82 5.10 -2.23
N LEU A 38 1.53 4.81 -2.34
CA LEU A 38 0.52 5.17 -1.35
C LEU A 38 0.42 4.03 -0.32
N VAL A 39 0.59 4.34 0.95
CA VAL A 39 0.63 3.37 2.05
C VAL A 39 -0.43 3.69 3.09
N PHE A 40 -1.23 2.69 3.46
CA PHE A 40 -2.18 2.76 4.57
C PHE A 40 -1.65 1.92 5.72
N LYS A 41 -1.52 2.53 6.90
CA LYS A 41 -0.89 1.93 8.07
C LYS A 41 -1.74 2.12 9.31
N ASP A 42 -1.83 1.09 10.12
CA ASP A 42 -2.34 1.20 11.48
C ASP A 42 -1.23 1.70 12.41
N VAL A 43 -1.47 2.83 13.08
CA VAL A 43 -0.46 3.48 13.93
C VAL A 43 -0.16 2.68 15.18
N GLU A 44 -1.13 1.95 15.72
CA GLU A 44 -0.96 1.20 16.97
C GLU A 44 -0.12 -0.06 16.76
N SER A 45 -0.57 -0.94 15.87
CA SER A 45 0.14 -2.18 15.53
C SER A 45 1.40 -1.97 14.68
N LYS A 46 1.57 -0.76 14.10
CA LYS A 46 2.56 -0.44 13.07
C LYS A 46 2.43 -1.27 11.78
N GLU A 47 1.33 -1.98 11.60
CA GLU A 47 1.06 -2.82 10.44
C GLU A 47 0.76 -1.97 9.19
N ILE A 48 1.43 -2.26 8.08
CA ILE A 48 1.01 -1.75 6.76
C ILE A 48 -0.19 -2.58 6.33
N LEU A 49 -1.37 -1.97 6.29
CA LEU A 49 -2.63 -2.62 5.99
C LEU A 49 -2.73 -2.93 4.50
N ILE A 50 -2.55 -1.93 3.65
CA ILE A 50 -2.61 -2.03 2.19
C ILE A 50 -1.73 -0.94 1.58
N TRP A 51 -1.26 -1.16 0.36
CA TRP A 51 -0.49 -0.17 -0.38
C TRP A 51 -0.69 -0.34 -1.89
N LYS A 52 -0.44 0.71 -2.66
CA LYS A 52 -0.39 0.66 -4.13
C LYS A 52 0.68 1.58 -4.68
N HIS A 53 1.19 1.26 -5.87
CA HIS A 53 1.99 2.20 -6.63
C HIS A 53 1.10 3.28 -7.26
N ILE A 54 1.64 4.50 -7.29
CA ILE A 54 1.01 5.69 -7.88
C ILE A 54 2.03 6.48 -8.69
N GLU A 55 1.59 7.10 -9.78
CA GLU A 55 2.42 8.04 -10.54
C GLU A 55 2.29 9.49 -10.05
N SER A 56 1.14 9.79 -9.45
CA SER A 56 0.75 11.10 -8.91
C SER A 56 -0.15 10.89 -7.72
N GLU A 57 -0.16 11.82 -6.78
CA GLU A 57 -1.03 11.76 -5.62
C GLU A 57 -2.39 12.39 -5.96
N THR A 58 -3.44 11.57 -5.98
CA THR A 58 -4.81 12.01 -6.28
C THR A 58 -5.77 11.58 -5.19
N VAL A 59 -6.88 12.31 -5.01
CA VAL A 59 -7.92 11.96 -4.03
C VAL A 59 -8.57 10.62 -4.40
N GLU A 60 -8.67 10.33 -5.70
CA GLU A 60 -9.22 9.09 -6.24
C GLU A 60 -8.39 7.87 -5.80
N ASP A 61 -7.06 7.99 -5.73
CA ASP A 61 -6.19 6.91 -5.23
C ASP A 61 -6.49 6.57 -3.76
N TYR A 62 -6.71 7.59 -2.92
CA TYR A 62 -7.08 7.37 -1.52
C TYR A 62 -8.46 6.73 -1.38
N ARG A 63 -9.45 7.18 -2.17
CA ARG A 63 -10.81 6.59 -2.15
C ARG A 63 -10.78 5.13 -2.56
N TYR A 64 -10.12 4.84 -3.69
CA TYR A 64 -9.95 3.48 -4.17
C TYR A 64 -9.30 2.57 -3.11
N LEU A 65 -8.15 2.98 -2.56
CA LEU A 65 -7.42 2.14 -1.62
C LEU A 65 -8.17 1.95 -0.29
N LYS A 66 -8.99 2.92 0.11
CA LYS A 66 -9.90 2.81 1.25
C LYS A 66 -11.00 1.78 0.98
N GLU A 67 -11.63 1.80 -0.19
CA GLU A 67 -12.65 0.81 -0.57
C GLU A 67 -12.07 -0.60 -0.61
N GLU A 68 -10.88 -0.76 -1.19
CA GLU A 68 -10.17 -2.04 -1.20
C GLU A 68 -9.85 -2.52 0.21
N LEU A 69 -9.44 -1.63 1.11
CA LEU A 69 -9.21 -2.00 2.51
C LEU A 69 -10.50 -2.51 3.18
N TYR A 70 -11.66 -1.90 2.92
CA TYR A 70 -12.94 -2.41 3.45
C TYR A 70 -13.33 -3.76 2.85
N ASN A 71 -13.02 -4.00 1.57
CA ASN A 71 -13.34 -5.26 0.89
C ASN A 71 -12.52 -6.44 1.43
N LEU A 72 -11.38 -6.18 2.08
CA LEU A 72 -10.54 -7.21 2.70
C LEU A 72 -11.08 -7.72 4.05
N GLY A 73 -12.11 -7.07 4.59
CA GLY A 73 -12.66 -7.35 5.92
C GLY A 73 -11.95 -6.57 7.03
#